data_AF-A0A426TRE3-F1
#
_entry.id   AF-A0A426TRE3-F1
#
_cell.length_a   1.000
_cell.length_b   1.000
_cell.length_c   1.000
_cell.angle_alpha   90.00
_cell.angle_beta   90.00
_cell.angle_gamma   90.00
#
_symmetry.space_group_name_H-M   'P 1'
#
loop_
_entity.id
_entity.type
_entity.pdbx_description
1 polymer ?
#
loop_
_entity_poly.entity_id
_entity_poly.type
_entity_poly.pdbx_seq_one_letter_code
_entity_poly.pdbx_strand_id
1 'polypeptide(L)'
;MEIYEHHAQSILSAQRTGPLTRGPFPFTHSLNAFTGCQFGATTCGLFCSAPFVKNWTYRPSALHDVAWGDGVLLKVNAPDILADTLARSRPAFRQRMRILMSPTTDPYQPVEQERGLTRRLLDVFAQYDDLDLLVIHTRSPLVLRDLDLLQRIPYAWLSLTIESDDDQRFRDLAGGPLPSRRLAVAARAVQEGVKTQITISPYLTASPAFVERLLATGVQRFVVESMHSGDGARGARTAATAWPVYDPAWHDEEPARMLLAQLEECGVTVGWGTEGFCGIPYRSEHAAAHGTARTAATQRAQVRAAQAHTLPDAHPDDLTVTLGRRGEPPRVLRGFSYFWLKYISDFNPAIHCAGCLSGSYHDLGAPIILPARHILDAQRAPVFYLCGVSETQWADNLHIPFVFAPGEEVVTSTYHGVAIHIANARRLAIPWIEDGWQDFPRSYTTCRNWQFGVAHFGYNGSTRPAQGEFRTPQHQRTPEYLIRRTRRRITRD
;
A
#
# COMPACT_ATOMS: atom_id res chain seq x y z
N MET A 1 0.23 31.55 -7.80
CA MET A 1 1.42 30.70 -7.91
C MET A 1 2.35 31.31 -8.92
N GLU A 2 3.50 31.80 -8.47
CA GLU A 2 4.57 32.33 -9.31
C GLU A 2 5.48 31.20 -9.79
N ILE A 3 5.86 31.26 -11.06
CA ILE A 3 6.68 30.22 -11.70
C ILE A 3 7.91 30.91 -12.26
N TYR A 4 9.08 30.47 -11.79
CA TYR A 4 10.38 30.99 -12.20
C TYR A 4 11.17 29.89 -12.91
N GLU A 5 11.98 30.28 -13.90
CA GLU A 5 12.87 29.35 -14.58
C GLU A 5 14.33 29.70 -14.29
N HIS A 6 15.16 28.67 -14.18
CA HIS A 6 16.57 28.82 -13.86
C HIS A 6 17.40 27.74 -14.55
N HIS A 7 18.55 28.14 -15.09
CA HIS A 7 19.55 27.21 -15.56
C HIS A 7 20.51 26.87 -14.42
N ALA A 8 20.37 25.66 -13.88
CA ALA A 8 21.22 25.19 -12.81
C ALA A 8 22.63 24.86 -13.32
N GLN A 9 23.62 24.89 -12.43
CA GLN A 9 24.99 24.43 -12.69
C GLN A 9 25.22 22.98 -12.29
N SER A 10 24.43 22.48 -11.34
CA SER A 10 24.42 21.09 -10.89
C SER A 10 23.01 20.71 -10.45
N ILE A 11 22.67 19.42 -10.61
CA ILE A 11 21.38 18.87 -10.18
C ILE A 11 21.50 17.85 -9.06
N LEU A 12 22.69 17.27 -8.86
CA LEU A 12 22.98 16.32 -7.80
C LEU A 12 23.78 17.00 -6.69
N SER A 13 23.20 17.05 -5.49
CA SER A 13 23.85 17.60 -4.31
C SER A 13 24.38 16.47 -3.43
N ALA A 14 25.71 16.36 -3.30
CA ALA A 14 26.34 15.36 -2.45
C ALA A 14 25.93 15.54 -0.97
N GLN A 15 25.53 14.45 -0.32
CA GLN A 15 25.16 14.43 1.08
C GLN A 15 26.39 14.07 1.91
N ARG A 16 26.87 15.03 2.72
CA ARG A 16 28.04 14.85 3.60
C ARG A 16 27.69 14.90 5.08
N THR A 17 26.62 15.61 5.41
CA THR A 17 26.12 15.80 6.76
C THR A 17 24.59 15.93 6.72
N GLY A 18 23.95 15.79 7.88
CA GLY A 18 22.51 15.95 8.04
C GLY A 18 21.77 14.62 8.14
N PRO A 19 20.42 14.64 8.10
CA PRO A 19 19.60 13.44 8.32
C PRO A 19 19.87 12.35 7.26
N LEU A 20 19.99 12.72 5.98
CA LEU A 20 20.15 11.75 4.90
C LEU A 20 21.45 10.91 4.95
N THR A 21 22.39 11.30 5.81
CA THR A 21 23.65 10.56 6.05
C THR A 21 23.63 9.77 7.35
N ARG A 22 22.51 9.77 8.08
CA ARG A 22 22.34 9.05 9.36
C ARG A 22 21.48 7.81 9.09
N GLY A 23 21.93 6.66 9.59
CA GLY A 23 21.26 5.38 9.40
C GLY A 23 22.12 4.35 8.68
N PRO A 24 21.63 3.10 8.59
CA PRO A 24 22.44 1.96 8.15
C PRO A 24 22.81 2.04 6.67
N PHE A 25 21.96 2.65 5.84
CA PHE A 25 22.15 2.73 4.39
C PHE A 25 21.96 4.17 3.89
N PRO A 26 22.91 5.08 4.16
CA PRO A 26 22.75 6.51 3.92
C PRO A 26 22.58 6.84 2.43
N PHE A 27 21.91 7.95 2.13
CA PHE A 27 21.90 8.53 0.79
C PHE A 27 23.21 9.26 0.53
N THR A 28 23.75 9.13 -0.68
CA THR A 28 24.98 9.82 -1.08
C THR A 28 24.69 11.12 -1.81
N HIS A 29 23.50 11.24 -2.43
CA HIS A 29 23.09 12.44 -3.16
C HIS A 29 21.62 12.74 -2.93
N SER A 30 21.26 14.01 -3.08
CA SER A 30 19.87 14.44 -3.31
C SER A 30 19.74 15.10 -4.68
N LEU A 31 18.54 15.04 -5.23
CA LEU A 31 18.19 15.63 -6.52
C LEU A 31 16.94 16.48 -6.35
N ASN A 32 17.00 17.79 -6.58
CA ASN A 32 15.83 18.67 -6.53
C ASN A 32 15.71 19.43 -7.86
N ALA A 33 14.72 19.10 -8.68
CA ALA A 33 14.40 19.82 -9.92
C ALA A 33 13.69 21.16 -9.65
N PHE A 34 13.09 21.27 -8.47
CA PHE A 34 12.32 22.43 -8.03
C PHE A 34 12.93 23.04 -6.76
N THR A 35 12.84 24.35 -6.63
CA THR A 35 13.01 25.07 -5.36
C THR A 35 11.69 25.77 -5.02
N GLY A 36 11.20 25.58 -3.79
CA GLY A 36 9.81 25.88 -3.42
C GLY A 36 8.90 24.67 -3.61
N CYS A 37 7.66 24.76 -3.12
CA CYS A 37 6.69 23.67 -3.23
C CYS A 37 5.25 24.17 -3.29
N GLN A 38 4.50 23.85 -4.34
CA GLN A 38 3.09 24.22 -4.50
C GLN A 38 2.17 23.54 -3.48
N PHE A 39 2.57 22.38 -2.94
CA PHE A 39 1.85 21.78 -1.81
C PHE A 39 2.02 22.60 -0.51
N GLY A 40 2.91 23.60 -0.49
CA GLY A 40 3.00 24.59 0.58
C GLY A 40 1.75 25.43 0.75
N ALA A 41 0.90 25.56 -0.27
CA ALA A 41 -0.40 26.23 -0.19
C ALA A 41 -1.56 25.27 0.19
N THR A 42 -1.25 24.04 0.62
CA THR A 42 -2.24 23.01 1.00
C THR A 42 -2.08 22.63 2.46
N THR A 43 -2.84 21.64 2.94
CA THR A 43 -2.71 21.10 4.31
C THR A 43 -1.27 20.74 4.67
N CYS A 44 -0.46 20.27 3.70
CA CYS A 44 0.96 20.03 3.94
C CYS A 44 1.72 21.27 4.43
N GLY A 45 1.42 22.45 3.87
CA GLY A 45 2.07 23.70 4.24
C GLY A 45 1.93 24.07 5.70
N LEU A 46 0.84 23.62 6.35
CA LEU A 46 0.56 23.91 7.76
C LEU A 46 1.59 23.28 8.69
N PHE A 47 2.19 22.15 8.32
CA PHE A 47 3.16 21.40 9.13
C PHE A 47 4.51 21.16 8.44
N CYS A 48 4.72 21.72 7.25
CA CYS A 48 5.92 21.46 6.47
C CYS A 48 7.16 22.05 7.14
N SER A 49 8.20 21.23 7.36
CA SER A 49 9.49 21.68 7.91
C SER A 49 10.46 22.21 6.84
N ALA A 50 10.19 21.96 5.56
CA ALA A 50 11.02 22.39 4.43
C ALA A 50 11.25 23.92 4.32
N PRO A 51 10.33 24.83 4.70
CA PRO A 51 10.61 26.27 4.73
C PRO A 51 11.77 26.65 5.66
N PHE A 52 12.07 25.82 6.66
CA PHE A 52 13.08 26.10 7.68
C PHE A 52 14.41 25.37 7.44
N VAL A 53 14.57 24.75 6.25
CA VAL A 53 15.83 24.12 5.84
C VAL A 53 16.64 25.06 4.95
N LYS A 54 17.96 24.83 4.93
CA LYS A 54 18.92 25.69 4.21
C LYS A 54 18.55 25.95 2.75
N ASN A 55 17.97 24.97 2.05
CA ASN A 55 17.60 25.12 0.63
C ASN A 55 16.57 26.24 0.40
N TRP A 56 15.62 26.43 1.32
CA TRP A 56 14.66 27.53 1.25
C TRP A 56 15.18 28.80 1.93
N THR A 57 15.90 28.67 3.05
CA THR A 57 16.50 29.81 3.75
C THR A 57 17.47 30.58 2.85
N TYR A 58 18.27 29.87 2.06
CA TYR A 58 19.24 30.42 1.10
C TYR A 58 18.77 30.22 -0.35
N ARG A 59 17.46 30.35 -0.59
CA ARG A 59 16.85 30.23 -1.92
C ARG A 59 17.39 31.28 -2.90
N PRO A 60 17.27 31.06 -4.23
CA PRO A 60 17.65 32.06 -5.22
C PRO A 60 16.92 33.39 -5.04
N SER A 61 17.54 34.49 -5.47
CA SER A 61 17.01 35.85 -5.33
C SER A 61 15.61 36.03 -5.92
N ALA A 62 15.30 35.31 -7.00
CA ALA A 62 13.98 35.28 -7.63
C ALA A 62 12.85 34.83 -6.68
N LEU A 63 13.17 34.15 -5.58
CA LEU A 63 12.19 33.70 -4.58
C LEU A 63 12.30 34.46 -3.25
N HIS A 64 13.18 35.46 -3.11
CA HIS A 64 13.41 36.14 -1.82
C HIS A 64 12.14 36.78 -1.27
N ASP A 65 11.34 37.42 -2.12
CA ASP A 65 10.09 38.09 -1.72
C ASP A 65 8.85 37.19 -1.85
N VAL A 66 9.06 35.89 -2.13
CA VAL A 66 8.00 34.91 -2.34
C VAL A 66 7.84 34.03 -1.10
N ALA A 67 6.60 33.93 -0.59
CA ALA A 67 6.29 33.07 0.54
C ALA A 67 6.28 31.58 0.15
N TRP A 68 6.47 30.70 1.14
CA TRP A 68 6.40 29.26 0.91
C TRP A 68 4.99 28.86 0.47
N GLY A 69 4.88 28.12 -0.63
CA GLY A 69 3.59 27.77 -1.21
C GLY A 69 3.13 28.72 -2.33
N ASP A 70 3.72 29.91 -2.46
CA ASP A 70 3.27 30.90 -3.43
C ASP A 70 4.11 30.96 -4.71
N GLY A 71 5.31 30.36 -4.71
CA GLY A 71 6.09 30.22 -5.93
C GLY A 71 7.06 29.06 -5.95
N VAL A 72 7.43 28.68 -7.18
CA VAL A 72 8.36 27.60 -7.48
C VAL A 72 9.33 28.03 -8.57
N LEU A 73 10.60 27.71 -8.37
CA LEU A 73 11.66 27.87 -9.34
C LEU A 73 12.04 26.52 -9.95
N LEU A 74 11.98 26.44 -11.27
CA LEU A 74 12.22 25.25 -12.07
C LEU A 74 13.63 25.28 -12.62
N LYS A 75 14.39 24.21 -12.37
CA LYS A 75 15.69 24.00 -13.01
C LYS A 75 15.48 23.38 -14.37
N VAL A 76 15.19 24.20 -15.38
CA VAL A 76 14.69 23.74 -16.70
C VAL A 76 15.67 22.84 -17.46
N ASN A 77 16.97 23.01 -17.22
CA ASN A 77 18.05 22.20 -17.78
C ASN A 77 18.43 21.00 -16.89
N ALA A 78 17.66 20.68 -15.85
CA ALA A 78 17.95 19.57 -14.93
C ALA A 78 18.14 18.21 -15.61
N PRO A 79 17.30 17.80 -16.60
CA PRO A 79 17.51 16.53 -17.30
C PRO A 79 18.84 16.49 -18.05
N ASP A 80 19.20 17.59 -18.71
CA ASP A 80 20.41 17.68 -19.53
C ASP A 80 21.66 17.60 -18.65
N ILE A 81 21.69 18.33 -17.52
CA ILE A 81 22.76 18.23 -16.53
C ILE A 81 22.88 16.82 -15.96
N LEU A 82 21.75 16.16 -15.65
CA LEU A 82 21.76 14.82 -15.11
C LEU A 82 22.36 13.83 -16.11
N ALA A 83 21.93 13.89 -17.37
CA ALA A 83 22.43 13.02 -18.44
C ALA A 83 23.94 13.16 -18.59
N ASP A 84 24.41 14.40 -18.68
CA ASP A 84 25.81 14.78 -18.71
C ASP A 84 26.61 14.25 -17.50
N THR A 85 26.05 14.39 -16.30
CA THR A 85 26.71 13.98 -15.05
C THR A 85 26.85 12.47 -14.98
N LEU A 86 25.80 11.71 -15.31
CA LEU A 86 25.83 10.25 -15.28
C LEU A 86 26.70 9.66 -16.41
N ALA A 87 26.69 10.28 -17.59
CA ALA A 87 27.52 9.87 -18.72
C ALA A 87 29.01 10.03 -18.43
N ARG A 88 29.41 11.14 -17.78
CA ARG A 88 30.81 11.39 -17.38
C ARG A 88 31.26 10.61 -16.15
N SER A 89 30.31 10.09 -15.36
CA SER A 89 30.62 9.31 -14.16
C SER A 89 31.15 7.92 -14.52
N ARG A 90 32.15 7.43 -13.78
CA ARG A 90 32.63 6.04 -13.94
C ARG A 90 31.60 5.05 -13.35
N PRO A 91 31.45 3.83 -13.89
CA PRO A 91 30.54 2.82 -13.34
C PRO A 91 30.70 2.59 -11.83
N ALA A 92 31.93 2.45 -11.34
CA ALA A 92 32.22 2.27 -9.92
C ALA A 92 31.80 3.46 -9.01
N PHE A 93 31.62 4.65 -9.59
CA PHE A 93 31.02 5.78 -8.89
C PHE A 93 29.49 5.66 -8.89
N ARG A 94 28.87 5.38 -10.04
CA ARG A 94 27.42 5.19 -10.18
C ARG A 94 26.87 4.08 -9.29
N GLN A 95 27.58 2.96 -9.19
CA GLN A 95 27.26 1.83 -8.31
C GLN A 95 27.22 2.15 -6.81
N ARG A 96 27.69 3.34 -6.40
CA ARG A 96 27.59 3.83 -5.01
C ARG A 96 26.60 4.99 -4.87
N MET A 97 25.93 5.37 -5.96
CA MET A 97 24.96 6.47 -5.95
C MET A 97 23.64 6.00 -5.37
N ARG A 98 23.28 6.63 -4.26
CA ARG A 98 22.02 6.47 -3.53
C ARG A 98 21.38 7.83 -3.48
N ILE A 99 20.34 8.01 -4.29
CA ILE A 99 19.78 9.31 -4.63
C ILE A 99 18.39 9.43 -4.02
N LEU A 100 18.18 10.42 -3.17
CA LEU A 100 16.84 10.83 -2.75
C LEU A 100 16.38 11.99 -3.64
N MET A 101 15.32 11.77 -4.40
CA MET A 101 14.69 12.80 -5.22
C MET A 101 13.73 13.63 -4.35
N SER A 102 13.93 14.94 -4.41
CA SER A 102 13.10 15.98 -3.81
C SER A 102 12.97 15.94 -2.27
N PRO A 103 14.05 15.85 -1.48
CA PRO A 103 13.94 15.85 -0.01
C PRO A 103 13.40 17.15 0.61
N THR A 104 13.32 18.24 -0.17
CA THR A 104 12.90 19.57 0.33
C THR A 104 11.80 20.20 -0.53
N THR A 105 11.19 19.40 -1.40
CA THR A 105 10.16 19.81 -2.35
C THR A 105 9.34 18.56 -2.74
N ASP A 106 8.54 18.60 -3.79
CA ASP A 106 7.90 17.39 -4.34
C ASP A 106 8.21 17.30 -5.86
N PRO A 107 8.54 16.11 -6.40
CA PRO A 107 8.87 15.99 -7.82
C PRO A 107 7.62 16.02 -8.72
N TYR A 108 6.43 15.80 -8.16
CA TYR A 108 5.15 15.69 -8.87
C TYR A 108 4.14 16.76 -8.44
N GLN A 109 4.63 17.95 -8.12
CA GLN A 109 3.79 19.13 -7.88
C GLN A 109 2.91 19.45 -9.10
N PRO A 110 1.80 20.19 -8.95
CA PRO A 110 0.91 20.53 -10.06
C PRO A 110 1.61 21.04 -11.35
N VAL A 111 2.69 21.83 -11.24
CA VAL A 111 3.46 22.37 -12.37
C VAL A 111 4.15 21.27 -13.19
N GLU A 112 4.45 20.12 -12.59
CA GLU A 112 5.02 18.96 -13.27
C GLU A 112 4.04 18.36 -14.30
N GLN A 113 2.74 18.58 -14.16
CA GLN A 113 1.75 18.12 -15.13
C GLN A 113 2.01 18.71 -16.51
N GLU A 114 2.40 19.99 -16.57
CA GLU A 114 2.70 20.70 -17.81
C GLU A 114 4.18 20.60 -18.19
N ARG A 115 5.09 20.65 -17.21
CA ARG A 115 6.53 20.82 -17.46
C ARG A 115 7.29 19.52 -17.68
N GLY A 116 6.81 18.39 -17.13
CA GLY A 116 7.40 17.07 -17.39
C GLY A 116 8.88 16.93 -17.01
N LEU A 117 9.39 17.76 -16.09
CA LEU A 117 10.81 17.76 -15.72
C LEU A 117 11.19 16.47 -14.98
N THR A 118 10.34 16.04 -14.05
CA THR A 118 10.54 14.77 -13.32
C THR A 118 10.47 13.60 -14.28
N ARG A 119 9.50 13.58 -15.21
CA ARG A 119 9.43 12.53 -16.24
C ARG A 119 10.72 12.45 -17.06
N ARG A 120 11.21 13.58 -17.56
CA ARG A 120 12.48 13.65 -18.32
C ARG A 120 13.70 13.22 -17.49
N LEU A 121 13.73 13.50 -16.18
CA LEU A 121 14.76 12.99 -15.28
C LEU A 121 14.69 11.47 -15.14
N LEU A 122 13.48 10.90 -15.03
CA LEU A 122 13.27 9.45 -15.02
C LEU A 122 13.68 8.80 -16.34
N ASP A 123 13.43 9.43 -17.49
CA ASP A 123 13.91 8.95 -18.79
C ASP A 123 15.45 8.85 -18.82
N VAL A 124 16.15 9.82 -18.24
CA VAL A 124 17.62 9.76 -18.10
C VAL A 124 18.04 8.61 -17.18
N PHE A 125 17.40 8.44 -16.03
CA PHE A 125 17.69 7.31 -15.15
C PHE A 125 17.41 5.95 -15.80
N ALA A 126 16.37 5.83 -16.63
CA ALA A 126 16.01 4.59 -17.31
C ALA A 126 17.04 4.13 -18.35
N GLN A 127 18.04 4.97 -18.68
CA GLN A 127 19.16 4.61 -19.56
C GLN A 127 20.29 3.88 -18.82
N TYR A 128 20.22 3.77 -17.49
CA TYR A 128 21.23 3.14 -16.65
C TYR A 128 20.62 2.02 -15.80
N ASP A 129 21.40 0.97 -15.54
CA ASP A 129 21.01 -0.17 -14.71
C ASP A 129 21.95 -0.39 -13.52
N ASP A 130 23.03 0.40 -13.43
CA ASP A 130 24.17 0.19 -12.53
C ASP A 130 24.17 1.05 -11.27
N LEU A 131 23.20 1.96 -11.08
CA LEU A 131 23.08 2.75 -9.85
C LEU A 131 22.57 1.90 -8.68
N ASP A 132 22.88 2.30 -7.44
CA ASP A 132 22.45 1.54 -6.26
C ASP A 132 21.00 1.83 -5.87
N LEU A 133 20.60 3.10 -5.78
CA LEU A 133 19.26 3.45 -5.32
C LEU A 133 18.80 4.80 -5.86
N LEU A 134 17.55 4.85 -6.31
CA LEU A 134 16.80 6.08 -6.54
C LEU A 134 15.48 6.02 -5.76
N VAL A 135 15.29 6.90 -4.79
CA VAL A 135 14.01 7.03 -4.08
C VAL A 135 13.29 8.27 -4.58
N ILE A 136 12.10 8.07 -5.14
CA ILE A 136 11.20 9.14 -5.56
C ILE A 136 10.20 9.36 -4.44
N HIS A 137 10.40 10.45 -3.68
CA HIS A 137 9.54 10.78 -2.55
C HIS A 137 8.48 11.80 -2.97
N THR A 138 7.20 11.45 -2.83
CA THR A 138 6.10 12.31 -3.25
C THR A 138 4.83 12.06 -2.44
N ARG A 139 3.93 13.03 -2.44
CA ARG A 139 2.53 12.87 -2.00
C ARG A 139 1.53 12.97 -3.16
N SER A 140 2.01 13.18 -4.39
CA SER A 140 1.15 13.49 -5.52
C SER A 140 0.68 12.25 -6.27
N PRO A 141 -0.63 12.11 -6.53
CA PRO A 141 -1.15 11.09 -7.43
C PRO A 141 -0.65 11.19 -8.88
N LEU A 142 -0.06 12.32 -9.28
CA LEU A 142 0.48 12.50 -10.64
C LEU A 142 1.57 11.48 -10.99
N VAL A 143 2.23 10.88 -10.00
CA VAL A 143 3.20 9.80 -10.21
C VAL A 143 2.63 8.60 -10.96
N LEU A 144 1.31 8.40 -10.93
CA LEU A 144 0.64 7.34 -11.70
C LEU A 144 0.92 7.42 -13.21
N ARG A 145 1.21 8.63 -13.74
CA ARG A 145 1.57 8.86 -15.14
C ARG A 145 2.87 8.15 -15.55
N ASP A 146 3.78 7.96 -14.60
CA ASP A 146 5.17 7.57 -14.86
C ASP A 146 5.53 6.21 -14.21
N LEU A 147 4.52 5.40 -13.81
CA LEU A 147 4.76 4.06 -13.25
C LEU A 147 5.48 3.13 -14.23
N ASP A 148 5.24 3.27 -15.53
CA ASP A 148 5.91 2.53 -16.60
C ASP A 148 7.42 2.81 -16.63
N LEU A 149 7.82 4.06 -16.41
CA LEU A 149 9.23 4.43 -16.29
C LEU A 149 9.84 3.89 -15.00
N LEU A 150 9.11 3.99 -13.88
CA LEU A 150 9.58 3.48 -12.59
C LEU A 150 9.80 1.96 -12.62
N GLN A 151 8.95 1.20 -13.32
CA GLN A 151 9.15 -0.25 -13.54
C GLN A 151 10.45 -0.57 -14.28
N ARG A 152 10.84 0.28 -15.25
CA ARG A 152 12.03 0.09 -16.08
C ARG A 152 13.34 0.40 -15.35
N ILE A 153 13.28 1.11 -14.23
CA ILE A 153 14.47 1.50 -13.46
C ILE A 153 14.67 0.50 -12.31
N PRO A 154 15.61 -0.45 -12.40
CA PRO A 154 15.71 -1.59 -11.46
C PRO A 154 16.07 -1.19 -10.03
N TYR A 155 16.59 0.03 -9.85
CA TYR A 155 16.98 0.63 -8.57
C TYR A 155 16.00 1.73 -8.09
N ALA A 156 14.87 1.93 -8.77
CA ALA A 156 13.87 2.90 -8.34
C ALA A 156 12.99 2.34 -7.21
N TRP A 157 12.67 3.23 -6.26
CA TRP A 157 11.69 3.04 -5.21
C TRP A 157 10.75 4.24 -5.21
N LEU A 158 9.45 3.96 -5.21
CA LEU A 158 8.43 4.96 -4.94
C LEU A 158 8.22 5.06 -3.42
N SER A 159 8.33 6.27 -2.88
CA SER A 159 8.08 6.57 -1.47
C SER A 159 6.92 7.54 -1.37
N LEU A 160 5.79 7.07 -0.85
CA LEU A 160 4.56 7.87 -0.73
C LEU A 160 4.35 8.38 0.69
N THR A 161 4.22 9.69 0.84
CA THR A 161 3.84 10.29 2.13
C THR A 161 2.35 10.10 2.37
N ILE A 162 1.99 9.44 3.47
CA ILE A 162 0.60 9.22 3.90
C ILE A 162 0.56 9.42 5.42
N GLU A 163 0.18 10.60 5.87
CA GLU A 163 0.28 11.00 7.27
C GLU A 163 -0.88 10.52 8.15
N SER A 164 -2.05 10.29 7.56
CA SER A 164 -3.32 9.90 8.21
C SER A 164 -4.21 9.18 7.19
N ASP A 165 -5.38 8.69 7.59
CA ASP A 165 -6.47 8.22 6.70
C ASP A 165 -7.72 9.10 6.72
N ASP A 166 -7.64 10.30 7.33
CA ASP A 166 -8.76 11.23 7.45
C ASP A 166 -8.80 12.24 6.29
N ASP A 167 -9.55 11.89 5.25
CA ASP A 167 -9.84 12.78 4.12
C ASP A 167 -10.60 14.04 4.55
N GLN A 168 -11.47 13.97 5.56
CA GLN A 168 -12.31 15.09 5.96
C GLN A 168 -11.46 16.15 6.65
N ARG A 169 -10.56 15.75 7.56
CA ARG A 169 -9.56 16.65 8.17
C ARG A 169 -8.76 17.41 7.13
N PHE A 170 -8.33 16.74 6.06
CA PHE A 170 -7.59 17.42 4.98
C PHE A 170 -8.46 18.43 4.22
N ARG A 171 -9.74 18.16 4.00
CA ARG A 171 -10.68 19.12 3.36
C ARG A 171 -10.98 20.32 4.25
N ASP A 172 -11.16 20.08 5.55
CA ASP A 172 -11.51 21.13 6.52
C ASP A 172 -10.34 22.09 6.80
N LEU A 173 -9.10 21.65 6.55
CA LEU A 173 -7.90 22.49 6.60
C LEU A 173 -7.71 23.26 5.28
N ALA A 174 -6.67 22.93 4.51
CA ALA A 174 -6.31 23.64 3.27
C ALA A 174 -6.30 22.71 2.04
N GLY A 175 -6.94 21.55 2.13
CA GLY A 175 -7.06 20.59 1.02
C GLY A 175 -5.73 19.98 0.59
N GLY A 176 -5.61 19.72 -0.72
CA GLY A 176 -4.49 19.00 -1.34
C GLY A 176 -4.80 17.53 -1.66
N PRO A 177 -3.79 16.74 -2.04
CA PRO A 177 -3.98 15.32 -2.32
C PRO A 177 -4.48 14.55 -1.09
N LEU A 178 -5.72 14.05 -1.18
CA LEU A 178 -6.37 13.36 -0.08
C LEU A 178 -5.64 12.07 0.30
N PRO A 179 -5.54 11.72 1.59
CA PRO A 179 -5.00 10.44 2.05
C PRO A 179 -5.51 9.21 1.31
N SER A 180 -6.83 9.09 1.10
CA SER A 180 -7.43 7.95 0.39
C SER A 180 -6.90 7.79 -1.04
N ARG A 181 -6.65 8.91 -1.73
CA ARG A 181 -6.06 8.91 -3.08
C ARG A 181 -4.61 8.46 -3.05
N ARG A 182 -3.85 8.86 -2.02
CA ARG A 182 -2.44 8.45 -1.86
C ARG A 182 -2.30 6.97 -1.51
N LEU A 183 -3.20 6.44 -0.68
CA LEU A 183 -3.32 4.99 -0.43
C LEU A 183 -3.62 4.21 -1.73
N ALA A 184 -4.54 4.71 -2.56
CA ALA A 184 -4.85 4.09 -3.85
C ALA A 184 -3.65 4.13 -4.82
N VAL A 185 -2.85 5.19 -4.81
CA VAL A 185 -1.62 5.29 -5.59
C VAL A 185 -0.60 4.25 -5.14
N ALA A 186 -0.42 4.08 -3.83
CA ALA A 186 0.48 3.06 -3.27
C ALA A 186 0.06 1.65 -3.70
N ALA A 187 -1.23 1.34 -3.56
CA ALA A 187 -1.80 0.07 -3.99
C ALA A 187 -1.58 -0.18 -5.48
N ARG A 188 -1.80 0.84 -6.31
CA ARG A 188 -1.58 0.73 -7.75
C ARG A 188 -0.11 0.51 -8.10
N ALA A 189 0.81 1.23 -7.45
CA ALA A 189 2.24 1.07 -7.69
C ALA A 189 2.72 -0.36 -7.36
N VAL A 190 2.25 -0.94 -6.25
CA VAL A 190 2.54 -2.33 -5.88
C VAL A 190 1.97 -3.31 -6.91
N GLN A 191 0.73 -3.13 -7.35
CA GLN A 191 0.10 -3.97 -8.39
C GLN A 191 0.89 -3.94 -9.71
N GLU A 192 1.50 -2.81 -10.02
CA GLU A 192 2.36 -2.58 -11.18
C GLU A 192 3.81 -3.06 -10.92
N GLY A 193 4.11 -3.73 -9.81
CA GLY A 193 5.45 -4.26 -9.53
C GLY A 193 6.52 -3.20 -9.23
N VAL A 194 6.12 -1.95 -8.95
CA VAL A 194 7.05 -0.89 -8.53
C VAL A 194 7.39 -1.09 -7.05
N LYS A 195 8.69 -1.10 -6.72
CA LYS A 195 9.16 -1.15 -5.33
C LYS A 195 8.62 0.09 -4.61
N THR A 196 7.82 -0.14 -3.58
CA THR A 196 7.06 0.94 -2.93
C THR A 196 7.27 0.89 -1.42
N GLN A 197 7.45 2.06 -0.81
CA GLN A 197 7.33 2.27 0.63
C GLN A 197 6.29 3.35 0.93
N ILE A 198 5.68 3.28 2.11
CA ILE A 198 4.85 4.36 2.64
C ILE A 198 5.59 5.01 3.80
N THR A 199 5.63 6.34 3.80
CA THR A 199 6.19 7.12 4.89
C THR A 199 5.06 7.87 5.59
N ILE A 200 4.84 7.52 6.85
CA ILE A 200 3.95 8.22 7.76
C ILE A 200 4.79 9.30 8.44
N SER A 201 5.11 10.35 7.68
CA SER A 201 6.05 11.40 8.06
C SER A 201 5.50 12.79 7.71
N PRO A 202 5.08 13.57 8.72
CA PRO A 202 4.85 13.16 10.11
C PRO A 202 3.61 12.25 10.24
N TYR A 203 3.50 11.47 11.32
CA TYR A 203 2.23 10.90 11.74
C TYR A 203 1.27 12.02 12.16
N LEU A 204 0.10 12.01 11.56
CA LEU A 204 -1.06 12.79 11.97
C LEU A 204 -2.10 11.84 12.54
N THR A 205 -2.92 12.31 13.48
CA THR A 205 -4.02 11.52 14.06
C THR A 205 -4.81 10.83 12.95
N ALA A 206 -4.99 9.52 13.10
CA ALA A 206 -5.65 8.66 12.14
C ALA A 206 -6.72 7.80 12.82
N SER A 207 -7.57 7.15 12.03
CA SER A 207 -8.58 6.23 12.55
C SER A 207 -7.93 4.94 13.09
N PRO A 208 -8.61 4.20 13.97
CA PRO A 208 -8.13 2.88 14.42
C PRO A 208 -7.88 1.88 13.27
N ALA A 209 -8.53 2.07 12.12
CA ALA A 209 -8.36 1.24 10.94
C ALA A 209 -7.13 1.59 10.09
N PHE A 210 -6.31 2.57 10.51
CA PHE A 210 -5.23 3.09 9.66
C PHE A 210 -4.19 2.02 9.32
N VAL A 211 -3.78 1.20 10.28
CA VAL A 211 -2.85 0.07 10.05
C VAL A 211 -3.43 -0.89 9.00
N GLU A 212 -4.70 -1.28 9.13
CA GLU A 212 -5.35 -2.15 8.16
C GLU A 212 -5.38 -1.54 6.76
N ARG A 213 -5.65 -0.24 6.64
CA ARG A 213 -5.64 0.48 5.36
C ARG A 213 -4.24 0.56 4.75
N LEU A 214 -3.21 0.78 5.56
CA LEU A 214 -1.81 0.77 5.13
C LEU A 214 -1.44 -0.60 4.57
N LEU A 215 -1.74 -1.68 5.29
CA LEU A 215 -1.45 -3.05 4.87
C LEU A 215 -2.25 -3.46 3.62
N ALA A 216 -3.49 -2.99 3.48
CA ALA A 216 -4.34 -3.28 2.32
C ALA A 216 -3.77 -2.73 1.00
N THR A 217 -2.80 -1.81 1.04
CA THR A 217 -2.07 -1.36 -0.16
C THR A 217 -1.14 -2.43 -0.73
N GLY A 218 -0.77 -3.46 0.05
CA GLY A 218 0.24 -4.45 -0.32
C GLY A 218 1.68 -3.96 -0.16
N VAL A 219 1.89 -2.72 0.31
CA VAL A 219 3.22 -2.21 0.67
C VAL A 219 3.75 -2.98 1.88
N GLN A 220 5.03 -3.36 1.82
CA GLN A 220 5.70 -4.14 2.86
C GLN A 220 6.74 -3.33 3.65
N ARG A 221 6.98 -2.08 3.22
CA ARG A 221 7.96 -1.19 3.83
C ARG A 221 7.32 0.11 4.29
N PHE A 222 7.46 0.40 5.57
CA PHE A 222 6.92 1.59 6.21
C PHE A 222 8.00 2.39 6.90
N VAL A 223 7.82 3.69 6.99
CA VAL A 223 8.61 4.57 7.86
C VAL A 223 7.66 5.42 8.66
N VAL A 224 7.84 5.47 9.98
CA VAL A 224 7.03 6.30 10.87
C VAL A 224 7.92 7.38 11.46
N GLU A 225 7.46 8.63 11.40
CA GLU A 225 8.11 9.76 12.08
C GLU A 225 7.05 10.58 12.83
N SER A 226 7.42 11.15 13.96
CA SER A 226 6.57 12.15 14.63
C SER A 226 6.87 13.56 14.11
N MET A 227 5.98 14.49 14.44
CA MET A 227 6.21 15.93 14.28
C MET A 227 7.42 16.45 15.07
N HIS A 228 7.74 15.84 16.21
CA HIS A 228 8.80 16.30 17.10
C HIS A 228 10.18 15.80 16.65
N SER A 229 10.35 14.50 16.41
CA SER A 229 11.65 13.95 16.00
C SER A 229 11.88 13.96 14.49
N GLY A 230 10.81 13.92 13.68
CA GLY A 230 10.88 13.88 12.21
C GLY A 230 11.26 15.22 11.56
N ASP A 231 11.14 16.34 12.26
CA ASP A 231 11.48 17.65 11.70
C ASP A 231 13.00 17.88 11.56
N GLY A 232 13.82 16.97 12.12
CA GLY A 232 15.29 17.04 12.09
C GLY A 232 15.88 18.15 12.97
N ALA A 233 15.08 18.75 13.86
CA ALA A 233 15.44 19.83 14.76
C ALA A 233 14.80 19.70 16.16
N ARG A 234 14.30 18.51 16.53
CA ARG A 234 13.65 18.22 17.82
C ARG A 234 12.44 19.13 18.07
N GLY A 235 11.60 19.27 17.05
CA GLY A 235 10.36 20.02 17.08
C GLY A 235 10.53 21.52 16.86
N ALA A 236 11.76 22.05 16.82
CA ALA A 236 11.98 23.49 16.66
C ALA A 236 11.46 24.03 15.31
N ARG A 237 11.50 23.23 14.23
CA ARG A 237 10.94 23.65 12.93
C ARG A 237 9.43 23.52 12.96
N THR A 238 8.90 22.43 13.52
CA THR A 238 7.45 22.25 13.63
C THR A 238 6.81 23.35 14.48
N ALA A 239 7.45 23.75 15.58
CA ALA A 239 7.01 24.86 16.42
C ALA A 239 6.93 26.21 15.67
N ALA A 240 7.73 26.38 14.62
CA ALA A 240 7.72 27.59 13.78
C ALA A 240 6.69 27.53 12.63
N THR A 241 6.00 26.39 12.45
CA THR A 241 4.91 26.25 11.48
C THR A 241 3.58 26.75 12.05
N ALA A 242 2.51 26.70 11.25
CA ALA A 242 1.15 26.96 11.74
C ALA A 242 0.57 25.78 12.54
N TRP A 243 1.16 24.58 12.44
CA TRP A 243 0.62 23.34 12.99
C TRP A 243 0.30 23.38 14.50
N PRO A 244 1.12 23.98 15.38
CA PRO A 244 0.82 24.02 16.81
C PRO A 244 -0.54 24.66 17.16
N VAL A 245 -1.09 25.51 16.27
CA VAL A 245 -2.43 26.10 16.43
C VAL A 245 -3.53 25.07 16.17
N TYR A 246 -3.31 24.15 15.22
CA TYR A 246 -4.29 23.14 14.82
C TYR A 246 -4.23 21.88 15.69
N ASP A 247 -3.07 21.60 16.27
CA ASP A 247 -2.84 20.43 17.11
C ASP A 247 -1.90 20.80 18.27
N PRO A 248 -2.42 21.23 19.43
CA PRO A 248 -1.60 21.57 20.58
C PRO A 248 -0.77 20.40 21.13
N ALA A 249 -1.17 19.16 20.82
CA ALA A 249 -0.51 17.94 21.25
C ALA A 249 0.57 17.48 20.25
N TRP A 250 0.95 18.30 19.27
CA TRP A 250 1.91 17.96 18.21
C TRP A 250 3.28 17.44 18.70
N HIS A 251 3.66 17.75 19.94
CA HIS A 251 4.92 17.30 20.53
C HIS A 251 4.85 15.88 21.10
N ASP A 252 3.64 15.34 21.28
CA ASP A 252 3.41 13.99 21.74
C ASP A 252 3.76 12.97 20.65
N GLU A 253 4.74 12.13 20.94
CA GLU A 253 5.21 11.08 20.03
C GLU A 253 4.52 9.74 20.28
N GLU A 254 3.79 9.58 21.40
CA GLU A 254 3.18 8.31 21.81
C GLU A 254 2.27 7.73 20.71
N PRO A 255 1.36 8.49 20.07
CA PRO A 255 0.51 7.95 19.01
C PRO A 255 1.31 7.41 17.81
N ALA A 256 2.41 8.08 17.45
CA ALA A 256 3.29 7.62 16.37
C ALA A 256 4.08 6.37 16.78
N ARG A 257 4.50 6.26 18.05
CA ARG A 257 5.16 5.06 18.60
C ARG A 257 4.22 3.87 18.66
N MET A 258 2.95 4.09 19.01
CA MET A 258 1.93 3.04 18.97
C MET A 258 1.72 2.53 17.54
N LEU A 259 1.62 3.42 16.55
CA LEU A 259 1.52 3.02 15.15
C LEU A 259 2.74 2.20 14.70
N LEU A 260 3.94 2.62 15.09
CA LEU A 260 5.18 1.87 14.81
C LEU A 260 5.07 0.44 15.35
N ALA A 261 4.73 0.28 16.64
CA ALA A 261 4.61 -1.02 17.28
C ALA A 261 3.54 -1.91 16.61
N GLN A 262 2.38 -1.34 16.26
CA GLN A 262 1.33 -2.07 15.55
C GLN A 262 1.79 -2.58 14.18
N LEU A 263 2.58 -1.79 13.45
CA LEU A 263 3.17 -2.23 12.18
C LEU A 263 4.23 -3.32 12.40
N GLU A 264 5.05 -3.23 13.44
CA GLU A 264 6.03 -4.27 13.81
C GLU A 264 5.33 -5.61 14.10
N GLU A 265 4.24 -5.59 14.87
CA GLU A 265 3.43 -6.78 15.19
C GLU A 265 2.81 -7.45 13.95
N CYS A 266 2.56 -6.67 12.89
CA CYS A 266 2.04 -7.19 11.62
C CYS A 266 3.11 -7.87 10.75
N GLY A 267 4.38 -7.90 11.18
CA GLY A 267 5.48 -8.57 10.47
C GLY A 267 5.94 -7.85 9.20
N VAL A 268 5.58 -6.57 9.02
CA VAL A 268 6.08 -5.75 7.92
C VAL A 268 7.43 -5.12 8.26
N THR A 269 8.19 -4.70 7.24
CA THR A 269 9.41 -3.93 7.49
C THR A 269 9.03 -2.51 7.84
N VAL A 270 9.28 -2.08 9.07
CA VAL A 270 9.03 -0.70 9.50
C VAL A 270 10.27 -0.12 10.17
N GLY A 271 10.49 1.18 9.98
CA GLY A 271 11.57 1.91 10.65
C GLY A 271 11.10 3.24 11.21
N TRP A 272 11.82 3.72 12.22
CA TRP A 272 11.54 5.01 12.84
C TRP A 272 12.45 6.11 12.27
N GLY A 273 11.87 7.27 12.01
CA GLY A 273 12.67 8.47 11.78
C GLY A 273 13.54 8.39 10.52
N THR A 274 14.63 9.13 10.61
CA THR A 274 15.71 9.16 9.63
C THR A 274 16.35 7.78 9.39
N GLU A 275 16.46 6.94 10.43
CA GLU A 275 17.02 5.58 10.27
C GLU A 275 16.12 4.71 9.39
N GLY A 276 14.80 4.83 9.55
CA GLY A 276 13.82 4.20 8.66
C GLY A 276 13.92 4.70 7.22
N PHE A 277 14.08 6.02 7.01
CA PHE A 277 14.30 6.58 5.68
C PHE A 277 15.58 6.07 5.02
N CYS A 278 16.66 5.93 5.80
CA CYS A 278 17.95 5.38 5.36
C CYS A 278 18.04 3.85 5.53
N GLY A 279 16.91 3.16 5.53
CA GLY A 279 16.83 1.72 5.86
C GLY A 279 16.65 0.78 4.65
N ILE A 280 16.75 1.27 3.41
CA ILE A 280 16.72 0.41 2.21
C ILE A 280 18.12 -0.17 2.01
N PRO A 281 18.35 -1.50 2.09
CA PRO A 281 19.68 -2.09 1.95
C PRO A 281 20.35 -1.80 0.60
N TYR A 282 21.67 -1.94 0.52
CA TYR A 282 22.39 -1.87 -0.74
C TYR A 282 21.90 -2.95 -1.71
N ARG A 283 21.91 -2.68 -3.02
CA ARG A 283 21.51 -3.68 -4.03
C ARG A 283 22.37 -4.93 -3.98
N SER A 284 23.65 -4.79 -3.65
CA SER A 284 24.56 -5.92 -3.43
C SER A 284 24.12 -6.82 -2.28
N GLU A 285 23.65 -6.24 -1.16
CA GLU A 285 23.17 -6.98 0.01
C GLU A 285 21.79 -7.61 -0.25
N HIS A 286 20.90 -6.86 -0.92
CA HIS A 286 19.61 -7.39 -1.35
C HIS A 286 19.77 -8.55 -2.35
N ALA A 287 20.79 -8.48 -3.21
CA ALA A 287 21.15 -9.56 -4.12
C ALA A 287 21.82 -10.75 -3.43
N ALA A 288 22.56 -10.55 -2.32
CA ALA A 288 23.17 -11.61 -1.52
C ALA A 288 22.14 -12.37 -0.66
N ALA A 289 21.20 -11.65 -0.02
CA ALA A 289 20.04 -12.24 0.66
C ALA A 289 19.10 -12.99 -0.30
N HIS A 290 19.13 -12.63 -1.58
CA HIS A 290 18.43 -13.34 -2.65
C HIS A 290 19.32 -14.26 -3.47
N GLY A 291 20.63 -14.37 -3.20
CA GLY A 291 21.57 -15.22 -3.92
C GLY A 291 21.37 -16.70 -3.61
N THR A 292 20.84 -16.99 -2.42
CA THR A 292 20.34 -18.32 -2.02
C THR A 292 18.92 -18.62 -2.52
N ALA A 293 18.19 -17.62 -3.06
CA ALA A 293 16.81 -17.73 -3.53
C ALA A 293 16.62 -17.51 -5.05
N ARG A 294 17.61 -16.95 -5.76
CA ARG A 294 17.50 -16.50 -7.16
C ARG A 294 17.72 -17.57 -8.23
N THR A 295 18.27 -18.74 -7.88
CA THR A 295 18.28 -19.88 -8.81
C THR A 295 16.90 -20.52 -8.96
N ALA A 296 15.95 -20.26 -8.05
CA ALA A 296 14.61 -20.88 -8.09
C ALA A 296 13.50 -19.95 -8.61
N ALA A 297 13.56 -18.63 -8.37
CA ALA A 297 12.39 -17.75 -8.59
C ALA A 297 12.29 -17.16 -10.02
N THR A 298 13.40 -16.79 -10.64
CA THR A 298 13.37 -16.10 -11.95
C THR A 298 13.22 -17.08 -13.13
N GLN A 299 13.72 -18.32 -12.97
CA GLN A 299 13.36 -19.43 -13.87
C GLN A 299 11.88 -19.80 -13.73
N ARG A 300 11.29 -19.76 -12.52
CA ARG A 300 9.87 -20.10 -12.31
C ARG A 300 8.88 -19.08 -12.90
N ALA A 301 9.22 -17.79 -12.98
CA ALA A 301 8.31 -16.78 -13.54
C ALA A 301 8.23 -16.83 -15.08
N GLN A 302 9.37 -16.99 -15.75
CA GLN A 302 9.41 -17.15 -17.21
C GLN A 302 8.93 -18.55 -17.66
N VAL A 303 9.16 -19.58 -16.85
CA VAL A 303 8.58 -20.91 -17.07
C VAL A 303 7.08 -20.92 -16.76
N ARG A 304 6.55 -20.20 -15.76
CA ARG A 304 5.09 -20.12 -15.48
C ARG A 304 4.29 -19.39 -16.55
N ALA A 305 4.84 -18.34 -17.16
CA ALA A 305 4.22 -17.70 -18.32
C ALA A 305 4.22 -18.62 -19.55
N ALA A 306 5.21 -19.53 -19.66
CA ALA A 306 5.28 -20.55 -20.70
C ALA A 306 4.51 -21.87 -20.35
N GLN A 307 4.15 -22.09 -19.08
CA GLN A 307 3.43 -23.27 -18.57
C GLN A 307 1.93 -23.03 -18.29
N ALA A 308 1.38 -21.89 -18.71
CA ALA A 308 -0.02 -21.52 -18.52
C ALA A 308 -1.04 -22.36 -19.31
N HIS A 309 -0.76 -23.65 -19.57
CA HIS A 309 -1.67 -24.60 -20.23
C HIS A 309 -1.96 -25.87 -19.42
N THR A 310 -1.38 -26.04 -18.22
CA THR A 310 -1.66 -27.21 -17.38
C THR A 310 -1.87 -26.81 -15.93
N LEU A 311 -3.11 -26.99 -15.43
CA LEU A 311 -3.41 -27.00 -13.99
C LEU A 311 -2.54 -28.08 -13.33
N PRO A 312 -1.99 -27.84 -12.12
CA PRO A 312 -1.22 -28.86 -11.41
C PRO A 312 -2.00 -30.17 -11.31
N ASP A 313 -1.33 -31.29 -11.58
CA ASP A 313 -1.86 -32.61 -11.33
C ASP A 313 -2.08 -32.76 -9.82
N ALA A 314 -3.30 -33.13 -9.44
CA ALA A 314 -3.69 -33.36 -8.06
C ALA A 314 -4.07 -34.83 -7.91
N HIS A 315 -3.70 -35.43 -6.79
CA HIS A 315 -4.16 -36.76 -6.43
C HIS A 315 -5.67 -36.74 -6.22
N PRO A 316 -6.42 -37.82 -6.53
CA PRO A 316 -7.86 -37.90 -6.27
C PRO A 316 -8.27 -37.59 -4.83
N ASP A 317 -7.36 -37.81 -3.87
CA ASP A 317 -7.59 -37.58 -2.43
C ASP A 317 -7.17 -36.18 -1.96
N ASP A 318 -6.57 -35.36 -2.83
CA ASP A 318 -6.11 -34.03 -2.46
C ASP A 318 -7.29 -33.07 -2.23
N LEU A 319 -7.21 -32.26 -1.18
CA LEU A 319 -8.08 -31.09 -1.04
C LEU A 319 -7.67 -30.05 -2.07
N THR A 320 -8.53 -29.76 -3.03
CA THR A 320 -8.22 -28.79 -4.09
C THR A 320 -9.25 -27.69 -4.22
N VAL A 321 -8.81 -26.47 -4.53
CA VAL A 321 -9.65 -25.36 -4.98
C VAL A 321 -9.30 -25.03 -6.43
N THR A 322 -10.23 -25.24 -7.34
CA THR A 322 -10.11 -24.86 -8.75
C THR A 322 -10.99 -23.65 -9.05
N LEU A 323 -10.40 -22.61 -9.64
CA LEU A 323 -11.05 -21.38 -10.08
C LEU A 323 -10.99 -21.29 -11.61
N GLY A 324 -12.13 -21.07 -12.27
CA GLY A 324 -12.26 -21.13 -13.73
C GLY A 324 -12.36 -22.56 -14.25
N ARG A 325 -12.70 -22.72 -15.54
CA ARG A 325 -12.79 -24.04 -16.18
C ARG A 325 -11.50 -24.40 -16.89
N ARG A 326 -11.15 -25.68 -16.86
CA ARG A 326 -10.03 -26.21 -17.64
C ARG A 326 -10.27 -25.92 -19.12
N GLY A 327 -9.26 -25.40 -19.82
CA GLY A 327 -9.32 -25.05 -21.23
C GLY A 327 -9.81 -23.62 -21.53
N GLU A 328 -10.24 -22.84 -20.53
CA GLU A 328 -10.51 -21.42 -20.72
C GLU A 328 -9.20 -20.62 -20.94
N PRO A 329 -9.24 -19.55 -21.76
CA PRO A 329 -8.07 -18.71 -21.97
C PRO A 329 -7.63 -18.02 -20.66
N PRO A 330 -6.31 -17.88 -20.43
CA PRO A 330 -5.79 -17.22 -19.25
C PRO A 330 -6.35 -15.82 -19.05
N ARG A 331 -6.93 -15.55 -17.87
CA ARG A 331 -7.40 -14.20 -17.53
C ARG A 331 -7.27 -13.90 -16.04
N VAL A 332 -7.03 -12.64 -15.70
CA VAL A 332 -7.02 -12.19 -14.30
C VAL A 332 -8.42 -12.25 -13.71
N LEU A 333 -8.55 -12.79 -12.50
CA LEU A 333 -9.79 -12.71 -11.71
C LEU A 333 -10.09 -11.23 -11.38
N ARG A 334 -11.29 -10.76 -11.70
CA ARG A 334 -11.76 -9.37 -11.49
C ARG A 334 -13.12 -9.34 -10.79
N GLY A 335 -13.54 -8.17 -10.32
CA GLY A 335 -14.84 -7.94 -9.68
C GLY A 335 -14.83 -8.11 -8.16
N PHE A 336 -13.65 -8.23 -7.55
CA PHE A 336 -13.52 -8.35 -6.11
C PHE A 336 -12.48 -7.38 -5.59
N SER A 337 -12.86 -6.52 -4.64
CA SER A 337 -11.92 -5.64 -3.92
C SER A 337 -10.96 -6.44 -3.05
N TYR A 338 -11.42 -7.62 -2.59
CA TYR A 338 -10.62 -8.59 -1.84
C TYR A 338 -11.05 -10.00 -2.27
N PHE A 339 -10.10 -10.90 -2.54
CA PHE A 339 -10.38 -12.31 -2.81
C PHE A 339 -9.28 -13.16 -2.17
N TRP A 340 -9.63 -13.95 -1.15
CA TRP A 340 -8.67 -14.66 -0.33
C TRP A 340 -9.17 -16.04 0.07
N LEU A 341 -8.21 -16.93 0.35
CA LEU A 341 -8.42 -18.25 0.94
C LEU A 341 -7.61 -18.31 2.24
N LYS A 342 -8.21 -18.78 3.33
CA LYS A 342 -7.58 -18.80 4.65
C LYS A 342 -7.74 -20.16 5.34
N TYR A 343 -6.67 -20.61 5.99
CA TYR A 343 -6.62 -21.72 6.93
C TYR A 343 -7.05 -21.17 8.30
N ILE A 344 -8.25 -21.50 8.76
CA ILE A 344 -8.84 -20.91 9.98
C ILE A 344 -8.53 -21.78 11.19
N SER A 345 -7.96 -21.19 12.22
CA SER A 345 -7.63 -21.88 13.49
C SER A 345 -8.52 -21.46 14.65
N ASP A 346 -9.02 -20.23 14.66
CA ASP A 346 -9.77 -19.68 15.80
C ASP A 346 -10.64 -18.48 15.39
N PHE A 347 -11.42 -17.92 16.32
CA PHE A 347 -12.33 -16.81 16.11
C PHE A 347 -12.29 -15.79 17.26
N ASN A 348 -12.16 -14.51 16.91
CA ASN A 348 -12.27 -13.38 17.85
C ASN A 348 -13.56 -12.58 17.58
N PRO A 349 -14.59 -12.67 18.45
CA PRO A 349 -15.86 -11.98 18.25
C PRO A 349 -15.79 -10.45 18.42
N ALA A 350 -14.73 -9.89 19.00
CA ALA A 350 -14.55 -8.43 19.09
C ALA A 350 -14.08 -7.81 17.77
N ILE A 351 -13.49 -8.59 16.86
CA ILE A 351 -12.98 -8.09 15.57
C ILE A 351 -14.04 -8.30 14.49
N HIS A 352 -14.17 -7.36 13.57
CA HIS A 352 -15.12 -7.45 12.46
C HIS A 352 -14.50 -8.10 11.20
N CYS A 353 -15.33 -8.70 10.35
CA CYS A 353 -14.96 -9.21 9.02
C CYS A 353 -13.83 -10.26 9.02
N ALA A 354 -12.94 -10.23 8.02
CA ALA A 354 -11.90 -11.25 7.82
C ALA A 354 -10.94 -11.35 9.02
N GLY A 355 -10.74 -10.24 9.75
CA GLY A 355 -9.91 -10.19 10.94
C GLY A 355 -10.49 -10.98 12.13
N CYS A 356 -11.80 -11.24 12.14
CA CYS A 356 -12.41 -12.04 13.19
C CYS A 356 -12.00 -13.52 13.12
N LEU A 357 -11.58 -14.01 11.95
CA LEU A 357 -11.18 -15.40 11.76
C LEU A 357 -9.66 -15.48 11.85
N SER A 358 -9.12 -16.04 12.91
CA SER A 358 -7.68 -16.23 13.11
C SER A 358 -7.14 -17.33 12.21
N GLY A 359 -5.89 -17.17 11.76
CA GLY A 359 -5.19 -18.18 10.96
C GLY A 359 -4.35 -17.59 9.83
N SER A 360 -3.85 -18.44 8.94
CA SER A 360 -2.93 -18.06 7.87
C SER A 360 -3.61 -18.05 6.50
N TYR A 361 -3.18 -17.14 5.61
CA TYR A 361 -3.69 -17.11 4.24
C TYR A 361 -3.00 -18.14 3.35
N HIS A 362 -3.75 -18.69 2.40
CA HIS A 362 -3.20 -19.43 1.29
C HIS A 362 -2.84 -18.48 0.16
N ASP A 363 -1.66 -18.65 -0.43
CA ASP A 363 -1.24 -17.86 -1.58
C ASP A 363 -1.99 -18.32 -2.84
N LEU A 364 -2.98 -17.51 -3.25
CA LEU A 364 -3.72 -17.70 -4.49
C LEU A 364 -2.98 -17.13 -5.72
N GLY A 365 -1.84 -16.47 -5.51
CA GLY A 365 -1.13 -15.69 -6.50
C GLY A 365 -1.66 -14.26 -6.62
N ALA A 366 -0.76 -13.32 -6.89
CA ALA A 366 -1.09 -11.92 -7.15
C ALA A 366 -0.41 -11.47 -8.47
N PRO A 367 -1.18 -11.25 -9.56
CA PRO A 367 -2.63 -11.43 -9.69
C PRO A 367 -3.05 -12.91 -9.74
N ILE A 368 -4.31 -13.20 -9.38
CA ILE A 368 -4.91 -14.54 -9.55
C ILE A 368 -5.23 -14.74 -11.03
N ILE A 369 -4.50 -15.63 -11.71
CA ILE A 369 -4.70 -15.95 -13.13
C ILE A 369 -5.53 -17.23 -13.26
N LEU A 370 -6.68 -17.13 -13.92
CA LEU A 370 -7.62 -18.22 -14.18
C LEU A 370 -7.32 -18.89 -15.52
N PRO A 371 -7.55 -20.21 -15.67
CA PRO A 371 -7.96 -21.12 -14.61
C PRO A 371 -6.78 -21.40 -13.65
N ALA A 372 -7.08 -21.49 -12.35
CA ALA A 372 -6.11 -21.79 -11.30
C ALA A 372 -6.55 -23.02 -10.51
N ARG A 373 -5.60 -23.86 -10.10
CA ARG A 373 -5.85 -24.95 -9.14
C ARG A 373 -4.85 -24.84 -8.01
N HIS A 374 -5.37 -24.86 -6.79
CA HIS A 374 -4.62 -24.82 -5.55
C HIS A 374 -4.84 -26.14 -4.81
N ILE A 375 -3.76 -26.85 -4.52
CA ILE A 375 -3.76 -28.01 -3.63
C ILE A 375 -3.52 -27.47 -2.22
N LEU A 376 -4.43 -27.78 -1.30
CA LEU A 376 -4.37 -27.32 0.08
C LEU A 376 -3.84 -28.43 0.98
N ASP A 377 -3.09 -28.05 2.01
CA ASP A 377 -2.76 -28.97 3.09
C ASP A 377 -3.99 -29.17 3.98
N ALA A 378 -4.62 -30.33 3.84
CA ALA A 378 -5.83 -30.72 4.57
C ALA A 378 -5.63 -30.81 6.09
N GLN A 379 -4.39 -30.99 6.56
CA GLN A 379 -4.08 -31.10 7.99
C GLN A 379 -3.75 -29.75 8.63
N ARG A 380 -3.52 -28.72 7.81
CA ARG A 380 -3.04 -27.41 8.27
C ARG A 380 -4.04 -26.62 9.11
N ALA A 381 -5.33 -26.86 8.92
CA ALA A 381 -6.37 -26.23 9.72
C ALA A 381 -7.64 -27.09 9.75
N PRO A 382 -8.43 -26.99 10.83
CA PRO A 382 -9.72 -27.68 10.92
C PRO A 382 -10.76 -27.13 9.93
N VAL A 383 -10.61 -25.88 9.49
CA VAL A 383 -11.52 -25.18 8.59
C VAL A 383 -10.75 -24.35 7.59
N PHE A 384 -11.29 -24.27 6.38
CA PHE A 384 -10.82 -23.42 5.30
C PHE A 384 -11.93 -22.45 4.91
N TYR A 385 -11.56 -21.25 4.45
CA TYR A 385 -12.54 -20.25 4.07
C TYR A 385 -12.10 -19.50 2.81
N LEU A 386 -12.85 -19.67 1.73
CA LEU A 386 -12.73 -18.86 0.50
C LEU A 386 -13.73 -17.69 0.56
N CYS A 387 -13.22 -16.46 0.52
CA CYS A 387 -14.03 -15.25 0.62
C CYS A 387 -13.68 -14.25 -0.48
N GLY A 388 -14.70 -13.63 -1.07
CA GLY A 388 -14.57 -12.56 -2.04
C GLY A 388 -15.51 -11.41 -1.72
N VAL A 389 -14.99 -10.19 -1.57
CA VAL A 389 -15.80 -8.97 -1.40
C VAL A 389 -16.00 -8.33 -2.76
N SER A 390 -17.24 -8.34 -3.25
CA SER A 390 -17.57 -7.82 -4.57
C SER A 390 -17.38 -6.30 -4.63
N GLU A 391 -16.93 -5.82 -5.79
CA GLU A 391 -16.87 -4.39 -6.12
C GLU A 391 -18.26 -3.78 -6.40
N THR A 392 -19.31 -4.60 -6.49
CA THR A 392 -20.64 -4.16 -6.94
C THR A 392 -21.62 -3.97 -5.78
N GLN A 393 -22.13 -5.06 -5.21
CA GLN A 393 -23.13 -5.04 -4.15
C GLN A 393 -22.88 -6.20 -3.18
N TRP A 394 -23.39 -6.06 -1.96
CA TRP A 394 -23.10 -7.01 -0.88
C TRP A 394 -23.53 -8.46 -1.16
N ALA A 395 -24.66 -8.68 -1.85
CA ALA A 395 -25.10 -10.04 -2.20
C ALA A 395 -24.27 -10.73 -3.28
N ASP A 396 -23.32 -10.02 -3.90
CA ASP A 396 -22.33 -10.59 -4.82
C ASP A 396 -21.07 -11.07 -4.09
N ASN A 397 -20.99 -10.86 -2.79
CA ASN A 397 -19.92 -11.41 -1.96
C ASN A 397 -19.96 -12.94 -1.98
N LEU A 398 -18.78 -13.53 -2.08
CA LEU A 398 -18.55 -14.95 -2.04
C LEU A 398 -18.13 -15.34 -0.63
N HIS A 399 -18.79 -16.34 -0.04
CA HIS A 399 -18.43 -16.90 1.25
C HIS A 399 -18.59 -18.41 1.24
N ILE A 400 -17.47 -19.12 1.26
CA ILE A 400 -17.41 -20.58 1.23
C ILE A 400 -16.46 -21.05 2.35
N PRO A 401 -16.96 -21.19 3.59
CA PRO A 401 -16.28 -21.99 4.59
C PRO A 401 -16.47 -23.47 4.27
N PHE A 402 -15.44 -24.27 4.44
CA PHE A 402 -15.46 -25.70 4.19
C PHE A 402 -14.46 -26.44 5.08
N VAL A 403 -14.69 -27.74 5.23
CA VAL A 403 -13.77 -28.67 5.89
C VAL A 403 -13.30 -29.71 4.88
N PHE A 404 -12.15 -30.32 5.15
CA PHE A 404 -11.73 -31.48 4.39
C PHE A 404 -12.71 -32.63 4.62
N ALA A 405 -13.24 -33.18 3.53
CA ALA A 405 -14.20 -34.28 3.53
C ALA A 405 -13.97 -35.11 2.25
N PRO A 406 -13.16 -36.18 2.33
CA PRO A 406 -12.85 -37.04 1.18
C PRO A 406 -14.12 -37.52 0.46
N GLY A 407 -14.14 -37.41 -0.86
CA GLY A 407 -15.26 -37.82 -1.71
C GLY A 407 -16.42 -36.82 -1.82
N GLU A 408 -16.44 -35.74 -1.03
CA GLU A 408 -17.41 -34.65 -1.18
C GLU A 408 -16.85 -33.51 -2.04
N GLU A 409 -17.73 -32.73 -2.67
CA GLU A 409 -17.33 -31.58 -3.48
C GLU A 409 -18.23 -30.36 -3.28
N VAL A 410 -17.63 -29.18 -3.48
CA VAL A 410 -18.34 -27.90 -3.51
C VAL A 410 -18.21 -27.30 -4.90
N VAL A 411 -19.31 -27.26 -5.65
CA VAL A 411 -19.38 -26.63 -6.98
C VAL A 411 -20.21 -25.35 -6.88
N THR A 412 -19.64 -24.22 -7.30
CA THR A 412 -20.36 -22.95 -7.37
C THR A 412 -19.76 -22.02 -8.43
N SER A 413 -20.24 -20.79 -8.51
CA SER A 413 -19.67 -19.76 -9.37
C SER A 413 -19.69 -18.40 -8.70
N THR A 414 -18.74 -17.54 -9.07
CA THR A 414 -18.79 -16.12 -8.73
C THR A 414 -19.94 -15.44 -9.45
N TYR A 415 -20.27 -14.22 -9.04
CA TYR A 415 -21.35 -13.48 -9.66
C TYR A 415 -21.11 -13.04 -11.12
N HIS A 416 -19.84 -13.05 -11.55
CA HIS A 416 -19.44 -12.86 -12.95
C HIS A 416 -19.16 -14.19 -13.68
N GLY A 417 -19.62 -15.31 -13.14
CA GLY A 417 -19.59 -16.61 -13.83
C GLY A 417 -18.25 -17.35 -13.80
N VAL A 418 -17.31 -16.97 -12.93
CA VAL A 418 -16.09 -17.77 -12.72
C VAL A 418 -16.47 -19.04 -11.95
N ALA A 419 -16.29 -20.20 -12.56
CA ALA A 419 -16.55 -21.49 -11.92
C ALA A 419 -15.61 -21.69 -10.72
N ILE A 420 -16.12 -22.28 -9.64
CA ILE A 420 -15.35 -22.67 -8.47
C ILE A 420 -15.69 -24.12 -8.17
N HIS A 421 -14.67 -24.98 -8.13
CA HIS A 421 -14.81 -26.38 -7.76
C HIS A 421 -13.83 -26.68 -6.63
N ILE A 422 -14.34 -27.14 -5.50
CA ILE A 422 -13.55 -27.56 -4.35
C ILE A 422 -13.73 -29.06 -4.18
N ALA A 423 -12.69 -29.85 -4.44
CA ALA A 423 -12.73 -31.31 -4.31
C ALA A 423 -12.27 -31.75 -2.93
N ASN A 424 -12.82 -32.87 -2.45
CA ASN A 424 -12.62 -33.41 -1.10
C ASN A 424 -12.98 -32.41 0.00
N ALA A 425 -14.09 -31.69 -0.20
CA ALA A 425 -14.52 -30.63 0.69
C ALA A 425 -16.03 -30.66 0.92
N ARG A 426 -16.42 -30.44 2.18
CA ARG A 426 -17.80 -30.22 2.56
C ARG A 426 -18.01 -28.77 2.96
N ARG A 427 -18.94 -28.09 2.29
CA ARG A 427 -19.29 -26.69 2.61
C ARG A 427 -19.97 -26.62 3.98
N LEU A 428 -19.56 -25.66 4.80
CA LEU A 428 -20.21 -25.33 6.05
C LEU A 428 -21.28 -24.26 5.85
N ALA A 429 -22.36 -24.37 6.64
CA ALA A 429 -23.40 -23.36 6.67
C ALA A 429 -22.91 -22.10 7.42
N ILE A 430 -23.37 -20.95 6.97
CA ILE A 430 -23.26 -19.70 7.70
C ILE A 430 -24.70 -19.29 8.04
N PRO A 431 -25.21 -19.65 9.23
CA PRO A 431 -26.56 -19.29 9.62
C PRO A 431 -26.70 -17.77 9.69
N TRP A 432 -27.92 -17.29 9.48
CA TRP A 432 -28.21 -15.88 9.66
C TRP A 432 -28.25 -15.54 11.15
N ILE A 433 -27.65 -14.41 11.51
CA ILE A 433 -27.78 -13.82 12.84
C ILE A 433 -28.60 -12.55 12.69
N GLU A 434 -29.70 -12.47 13.44
CA GLU A 434 -30.62 -11.34 13.39
C GLU A 434 -29.95 -10.03 13.86
N ASP A 435 -30.48 -8.92 13.36
CA ASP A 435 -30.02 -7.60 13.76
C ASP A 435 -30.26 -7.39 15.26
N GLY A 436 -29.25 -6.89 15.97
CA GLY A 436 -29.30 -6.69 17.42
C GLY A 436 -29.12 -7.97 18.24
N TRP A 437 -28.74 -9.11 17.62
CA TRP A 437 -28.43 -10.33 18.35
C TRP A 437 -27.39 -10.09 19.45
N GLN A 438 -27.79 -10.36 20.69
CA GLN A 438 -27.01 -10.09 21.90
C GLN A 438 -26.41 -8.67 21.95
N ASP A 439 -27.10 -7.65 21.45
CA ASP A 439 -26.65 -6.25 21.43
C ASP A 439 -25.40 -5.99 20.57
N PHE A 440 -25.03 -6.90 19.67
CA PHE A 440 -23.98 -6.62 18.70
C PHE A 440 -24.40 -5.54 17.70
N PRO A 441 -23.47 -4.65 17.27
CA PRO A 441 -23.74 -3.71 16.21
C PRO A 441 -24.13 -4.43 14.92
N ARG A 442 -24.99 -3.79 14.12
CA ARG A 442 -25.45 -4.35 12.85
C ARG A 442 -24.34 -4.67 11.85
N SER A 443 -23.22 -3.95 11.91
CA SER A 443 -22.01 -4.25 11.12
C SER A 443 -21.57 -5.71 11.33
N TYR A 444 -21.57 -6.18 12.57
CA TYR A 444 -21.22 -7.54 12.95
C TYR A 444 -22.29 -8.55 12.57
N THR A 445 -23.55 -8.30 12.96
CA THR A 445 -24.65 -9.25 12.71
C THR A 445 -24.93 -9.43 11.22
N THR A 446 -24.54 -8.49 10.35
CA THR A 446 -24.66 -8.64 8.88
C THR A 446 -23.39 -9.17 8.20
N CYS A 447 -22.30 -9.37 8.93
CA CYS A 447 -21.04 -9.81 8.36
C CYS A 447 -20.96 -11.34 8.28
N ARG A 448 -20.87 -11.90 7.07
CA ARG A 448 -20.85 -13.37 6.86
C ARG A 448 -19.60 -14.05 7.45
N ASN A 449 -18.47 -13.35 7.51
CA ASN A 449 -17.26 -13.88 8.16
C ASN A 449 -17.46 -13.99 9.67
N TRP A 450 -18.04 -12.95 10.28
CA TRP A 450 -18.32 -12.93 11.71
C TRP A 450 -19.45 -13.90 12.10
N GLN A 451 -20.54 -13.92 11.35
CA GLN A 451 -21.62 -14.91 11.52
C GLN A 451 -21.09 -16.34 11.45
N PHE A 452 -20.15 -16.62 10.54
CA PHE A 452 -19.50 -17.93 10.47
C PHE A 452 -18.69 -18.21 11.74
N GLY A 453 -17.89 -17.24 12.19
CA GLY A 453 -17.11 -17.34 13.41
C GLY A 453 -17.96 -17.71 14.62
N VAL A 454 -19.06 -16.97 14.84
CA VAL A 454 -20.02 -17.25 15.92
C VAL A 454 -20.63 -18.64 15.79
N ALA A 455 -21.07 -19.00 14.58
CA ALA A 455 -21.75 -20.28 14.36
C ALA A 455 -20.82 -21.49 14.52
N HIS A 456 -19.55 -21.35 14.13
CA HIS A 456 -18.61 -22.46 14.09
C HIS A 456 -17.80 -22.59 15.38
N PHE A 457 -17.33 -21.49 15.94
CA PHE A 457 -16.48 -21.47 17.15
C PHE A 457 -17.26 -21.13 18.42
N GLY A 458 -18.50 -20.68 18.29
CA GLY A 458 -19.33 -20.25 19.40
C GLY A 458 -19.04 -18.81 19.84
N TYR A 459 -19.89 -18.32 20.74
CA TYR A 459 -19.72 -17.02 21.40
C TYR A 459 -20.01 -17.18 22.89
N ASN A 460 -19.07 -16.73 23.73
CA ASN A 460 -19.09 -16.94 25.18
C ASN A 460 -19.85 -15.86 25.98
N GLY A 461 -20.39 -14.83 25.32
CA GLY A 461 -21.17 -13.77 25.96
C GLY A 461 -20.38 -12.56 26.46
N SER A 462 -19.06 -12.67 26.64
CA SER A 462 -18.26 -11.65 27.34
C SER A 462 -17.39 -10.76 26.45
N THR A 463 -16.95 -11.27 25.29
CA THR A 463 -16.03 -10.54 24.40
C THR A 463 -16.78 -9.60 23.46
N ARG A 464 -16.58 -8.28 23.62
CA ARG A 464 -17.33 -7.23 22.90
C ARG A 464 -16.42 -6.29 22.11
N PRO A 465 -16.91 -5.73 20.98
CA PRO A 465 -16.22 -4.66 20.27
C PRO A 465 -16.24 -3.35 21.08
N ALA A 466 -15.28 -2.45 20.83
CA ALA A 466 -15.23 -1.15 21.47
C ALA A 466 -16.45 -0.28 21.10
N GLN A 467 -16.93 0.55 22.03
CA GLN A 467 -18.21 1.29 21.94
C GLN A 467 -18.33 2.30 20.76
N GLY A 468 -17.29 2.51 19.94
CA GLY A 468 -17.27 3.53 18.88
C GLY A 468 -17.88 3.13 17.53
N GLU A 469 -18.33 1.88 17.33
CA GLU A 469 -18.69 1.34 16.00
C GLU A 469 -20.20 1.34 15.66
N PHE A 470 -21.01 2.12 16.36
CA PHE A 470 -22.46 2.17 16.11
C PHE A 470 -22.82 3.20 15.02
N ARG A 471 -22.87 2.80 13.74
CA ARG A 471 -23.54 3.59 12.68
C ARG A 471 -24.41 2.76 11.72
N THR A 472 -25.32 3.50 11.09
CA THR A 472 -26.67 3.24 10.55
C THR A 472 -26.89 2.02 9.63
N PRO A 473 -28.11 1.42 9.60
CA PRO A 473 -28.45 0.27 8.76
C PRO A 473 -28.36 0.49 7.23
N GLN A 474 -27.62 -0.36 6.50
CA GLN A 474 -27.76 -0.56 5.04
C GLN A 474 -28.83 -1.63 4.70
N HIS A 475 -29.90 -1.25 3.98
CA HIS A 475 -31.02 -2.15 3.64
C HIS A 475 -30.68 -3.32 2.69
N GLN A 476 -29.49 -3.36 2.10
CA GLN A 476 -29.08 -4.40 1.12
C GLN A 476 -28.51 -5.69 1.75
N ARG A 477 -28.59 -5.86 3.08
CA ARG A 477 -27.94 -6.94 3.83
C ARG A 477 -28.93 -7.76 4.67
N THR A 478 -30.13 -8.06 4.16
CA THR A 478 -31.15 -8.84 4.93
C THR A 478 -31.33 -10.27 4.38
N PRO A 479 -31.85 -11.22 5.18
CA PRO A 479 -32.17 -12.58 4.73
C PRO A 479 -33.10 -12.61 3.53
N GLU A 480 -34.12 -11.74 3.53
CA GLU A 480 -35.13 -11.68 2.47
C GLU A 480 -34.51 -11.30 1.13
N TYR A 481 -33.51 -10.39 1.15
CA TYR A 481 -32.77 -10.00 -0.04
C TYR A 481 -31.97 -11.18 -0.63
N LEU A 482 -31.33 -12.01 0.21
CA LEU A 482 -30.61 -13.21 -0.22
C LEU A 482 -31.56 -14.26 -0.81
N ILE A 483 -32.64 -14.60 -0.10
CA ILE A 483 -33.61 -15.62 -0.52
C ILE A 483 -34.29 -15.25 -1.84
N ARG A 484 -34.69 -13.98 -2.00
CA ARG A 484 -35.33 -13.47 -3.23
C ARG A 484 -34.42 -13.62 -4.45
N ARG A 485 -33.10 -13.55 -4.26
CA ARG A 485 -32.12 -13.67 -5.35
C ARG A 485 -31.80 -15.13 -5.69
N THR A 486 -31.61 -16.00 -4.71
CA THR A 486 -31.33 -17.43 -4.96
C THR A 486 -32.43 -18.05 -5.82
N ARG A 487 -33.69 -17.68 -5.58
CA ARG A 487 -34.85 -18.09 -6.41
C ARG A 487 -34.84 -17.53 -7.83
N ARG A 488 -34.26 -16.35 -8.07
CA ARG A 488 -34.12 -15.75 -9.42
C ARG A 488 -33.00 -16.36 -10.27
N ARG A 489 -32.02 -17.03 -9.65
CA ARG A 489 -30.93 -17.72 -10.38
C ARG A 489 -31.31 -19.13 -10.81
N ILE A 490 -32.13 -19.84 -10.04
CA ILE A 490 -32.58 -21.21 -10.38
C ILE A 490 -33.63 -21.22 -11.52
N THR A 491 -34.25 -20.08 -11.82
CA THR A 491 -35.31 -19.95 -12.84
C THR A 491 -34.83 -19.36 -14.17
N ARG A 492 -33.50 -19.28 -14.37
CA ARG A 492 -32.88 -18.66 -15.56
C ARG A 492 -31.84 -19.54 -16.26
N ASP A 493 -31.88 -20.85 -16.01
CA ASP A 493 -31.23 -21.86 -16.86
C ASP A 493 -32.28 -22.51 -17.77
#